data_AF-A0A8J8A2X9-F1
#
_entry.id   AF-A0A8J8A2X9-F1
#
_cell.length_a   1.000
_cell.length_b   1.000
_cell.length_c   1.000
_cell.angle_alpha   90.00
_cell.angle_beta   90.00
_cell.angle_gamma   90.00
#
_symmetry.space_group_name_H-M   'P 1'
#
loop_
_entity.id
_entity.type
_entity.pdbx_description
1 polymer ?
#
loop_
_entity_poly.entity_id
_entity_poly.type
_entity_poly.pdbx_seq_one_letter_code
_entity_poly.pdbx_strand_id
1 'polypeptide(L)'
;MIRINKKTIIILIVIVILSFQGSILLVNATPYWFKEGIYAKYISKEPEGMDLIKIKISDREAIVFYCHQIEFTWRVLKVTDDKAQMGVLLQGFSCTRKKWDVLDEDIARELLQGYQERYNFTGGGCITVESETINVTVCEDSYMEQTERYRAALGIAEGRGHLFNESYIPENFTRSGTFELDLKTGDIYVNGSPVGKNFLWAENPANMTGLEILSGLKIEDVREINSTILTYYGDFNAPIYMAQTNMISVSDIGLSGKDLFFYDGSSGLAISLFMPFSPLWEIMGVSGTSIADTYLQMKYRDEIQKSNKMPPFGLVLAETNIDFTKPAELPEEGPSKTAVLALVGVTVVLVALFLRRWRS
;
A
#
# COMPACT_ATOMS: atom_id res chain seq x y z
N MET A 1 3.40 43.29 -59.38
CA MET A 1 2.10 42.65 -59.09
C MET A 1 2.36 41.18 -58.77
N ILE A 2 2.36 40.80 -57.48
CA ILE A 2 2.71 39.44 -57.06
C ILE A 2 1.44 38.59 -57.06
N ARG A 3 1.34 37.60 -57.96
CA ARG A 3 0.25 36.62 -57.99
C ARG A 3 0.47 35.61 -56.86
N ILE A 4 -0.23 35.77 -55.74
CA ILE A 4 -0.30 34.72 -54.73
C ILE A 4 -1.15 33.58 -55.29
N ASN A 5 -0.53 32.43 -55.48
CA ASN A 5 -1.12 31.22 -56.04
C ASN A 5 -2.11 30.60 -55.03
N LYS A 6 -3.22 30.02 -55.50
CA LYS A 6 -4.17 29.25 -54.66
C LYS A 6 -3.44 28.20 -53.82
N LYS A 7 -2.36 27.61 -54.33
CA LYS A 7 -1.52 26.65 -53.60
C LYS A 7 -0.92 27.25 -52.32
N THR A 8 -0.52 28.53 -52.34
CA THR A 8 0.10 29.21 -51.20
C THR A 8 -0.90 29.43 -50.06
N ILE A 9 -2.18 29.71 -50.39
CA ILE A 9 -3.24 29.86 -49.39
C ILE A 9 -3.55 28.52 -48.70
N ILE A 10 -3.61 27.44 -49.46
CA ILE A 10 -3.87 26.10 -48.92
C ILE A 10 -2.72 25.67 -47.99
N ILE A 11 -1.47 25.92 -48.38
CA ILE A 11 -0.29 25.63 -47.53
C ILE A 11 -0.38 26.40 -46.21
N LEU A 12 -0.81 27.67 -46.25
CA LEU A 12 -0.91 28.49 -45.04
C LEU A 12 -2.02 27.98 -44.09
N ILE A 13 -3.16 27.54 -44.64
CA ILE A 13 -4.24 26.92 -43.86
C ILE A 13 -3.76 25.61 -43.23
N VAL A 14 -3.05 24.77 -43.98
CA VAL A 14 -2.50 23.51 -43.46
C VAL A 14 -1.47 23.76 -42.35
N ILE A 15 -0.59 24.77 -42.48
CA ILE A 15 0.35 25.15 -41.43
C ILE A 15 -0.37 25.66 -40.18
N VAL A 16 -1.45 26.43 -40.33
CA VAL A 16 -2.28 26.90 -39.20
C VAL A 16 -2.98 25.73 -38.50
N ILE A 17 -3.51 24.75 -39.26
CA ILE A 17 -4.13 23.55 -38.68
C ILE A 17 -3.08 22.68 -37.98
N LEU A 18 -1.91 22.48 -38.58
CA LEU A 18 -0.82 21.69 -37.98
C LEU A 18 -0.22 22.36 -36.73
N SER A 19 -0.14 23.70 -36.69
CA SER A 19 0.29 24.44 -35.49
C SER A 19 -0.77 24.44 -34.38
N PHE A 20 -2.06 24.44 -34.75
CA PHE A 20 -3.14 24.19 -33.78
C PHE A 20 -3.12 22.75 -33.25
N GLN A 21 -2.85 21.75 -34.07
CA GLN A 21 -2.71 20.36 -33.64
C GLN A 21 -1.48 20.12 -32.76
N GLY A 22 -0.36 20.81 -33.04
CA GLY A 22 0.84 20.76 -32.20
C GLY A 22 0.68 21.38 -30.81
N SER A 23 -0.30 22.28 -30.65
CA SER A 23 -0.63 22.91 -29.35
C SER A 23 -1.58 22.06 -28.50
N ILE A 24 -2.17 21.00 -29.09
CA ILE A 24 -2.94 19.96 -28.40
C ILE A 24 -2.02 18.79 -28.03
N LEU A 25 -0.69 19.00 -28.00
CA LEU A 25 0.19 18.15 -27.22
C LEU A 25 -0.19 18.33 -25.75
N LEU A 26 -1.18 17.51 -25.38
CA LEU A 26 -1.63 17.14 -24.04
C LEU A 26 -0.60 17.58 -23.01
N VAL A 27 -0.83 18.76 -22.43
CA VAL A 27 -0.31 19.07 -21.10
C VAL A 27 -0.96 18.02 -20.22
N ASN A 28 -0.33 16.85 -20.14
CA ASN A 28 -0.63 15.79 -19.21
C ASN A 28 -0.24 16.36 -17.85
N ALA A 29 -1.11 17.21 -17.32
CA ALA A 29 -0.95 17.75 -15.99
C ALA A 29 -0.94 16.54 -15.05
N THR A 30 0.19 16.35 -14.38
CA THR A 30 0.27 15.60 -13.14
C THR A 30 -0.98 15.92 -12.32
N PRO A 31 -1.69 14.92 -11.73
CA PRO A 31 -2.88 15.18 -10.95
C PRO A 31 -2.57 16.27 -9.91
N TYR A 32 -3.34 17.36 -9.92
CA TYR A 32 -3.01 18.58 -9.16
C TYR A 32 -2.88 18.35 -7.64
N TRP A 33 -3.49 17.27 -7.15
CA TRP A 33 -3.52 16.85 -5.76
C TRP A 33 -2.29 16.02 -5.36
N PHE A 34 -1.46 15.56 -6.32
CA PHE A 34 -0.29 14.74 -6.07
C PHE A 34 0.98 15.59 -5.92
N LYS A 35 1.42 15.81 -4.68
CA LYS A 35 2.58 16.66 -4.34
C LYS A 35 3.54 15.98 -3.38
N GLU A 36 4.81 16.43 -3.40
CA GLU A 36 5.86 15.97 -2.48
C GLU A 36 5.43 16.10 -1.00
N GLY A 37 5.73 15.09 -0.19
CA GLY A 37 5.33 15.03 1.23
C GLY A 37 4.66 13.72 1.63
N ILE A 38 4.13 13.66 2.86
CA ILE A 38 3.36 12.50 3.34
C ILE A 38 2.05 12.44 2.56
N TYR A 39 1.92 11.42 1.74
CA TYR A 39 0.72 11.19 0.93
C TYR A 39 -0.41 10.62 1.78
N ALA A 40 -0.11 9.52 2.48
CA ALA A 40 -1.03 8.85 3.37
C ALA A 40 -0.26 8.15 4.49
N LYS A 41 -0.81 8.19 5.70
CA LYS A 41 -0.36 7.43 6.86
C LYS A 41 -1.53 6.57 7.34
N TYR A 42 -1.30 5.28 7.40
CA TYR A 42 -2.24 4.31 7.95
C TYR A 42 -1.70 3.77 9.26
N ILE A 43 -2.59 3.50 10.20
CA ILE A 43 -2.22 2.93 11.50
C ILE A 43 -3.13 1.77 11.86
N SER A 44 -2.59 0.85 12.64
CA SER A 44 -3.33 -0.19 13.35
C SER A 44 -2.98 -0.12 14.82
N LYS A 45 -3.97 -0.29 15.70
CA LYS A 45 -3.81 -0.38 17.15
C LYS A 45 -4.55 -1.61 17.68
N GLU A 46 -3.81 -2.49 18.34
CA GLU A 46 -4.32 -3.73 18.89
C GLU A 46 -4.01 -3.83 20.40
N PRO A 47 -4.90 -3.33 21.28
CA PRO A 47 -4.64 -3.29 22.73
C PRO A 47 -4.65 -4.68 23.38
N GLU A 48 -5.43 -5.62 22.85
CA GLU A 48 -5.60 -6.98 23.40
C GLU A 48 -4.94 -8.08 22.54
N GLY A 49 -4.38 -7.71 21.38
CA GLY A 49 -3.75 -8.62 20.43
C GLY A 49 -2.43 -8.06 19.90
N MET A 50 -1.91 -8.64 18.83
CA MET A 50 -0.69 -8.18 18.17
C MET A 50 -0.75 -8.38 16.67
N ASP A 51 -0.48 -7.30 15.94
CA ASP A 51 -0.31 -7.34 14.50
C ASP A 51 0.95 -8.13 14.15
N LEU A 52 0.87 -8.94 13.10
CA LEU A 52 1.94 -9.82 12.66
C LEU A 52 2.63 -9.25 11.43
N ILE A 53 3.96 -9.15 11.46
CA ILE A 53 4.81 -8.88 10.30
C ILE A 53 5.82 -10.01 10.15
N LYS A 54 5.76 -10.75 9.03
CA LYS A 54 6.69 -11.85 8.73
C LYS A 54 7.75 -11.41 7.72
N ILE A 55 8.99 -11.75 7.99
CA ILE A 55 10.14 -11.63 7.10
C ILE A 55 10.68 -13.04 6.87
N LYS A 56 10.63 -13.49 5.61
CA LYS A 56 11.24 -14.76 5.19
C LYS A 56 12.73 -14.53 4.93
N ILE A 57 13.60 -15.28 5.61
CA ILE A 57 15.06 -15.28 5.38
C ILE A 57 15.42 -16.40 4.40
N SER A 58 14.84 -17.59 4.62
CA SER A 58 14.95 -18.75 3.74
C SER A 58 13.68 -19.59 3.82
N ASP A 59 13.61 -20.73 3.13
CA ASP A 59 12.48 -21.66 3.26
C ASP A 59 12.40 -22.33 4.64
N ARG A 60 13.49 -22.31 5.40
CA ARG A 60 13.56 -22.90 6.75
C ARG A 60 13.64 -21.86 7.85
N GLU A 61 13.85 -20.58 7.53
CA GLU A 61 14.10 -19.53 8.50
C GLU A 61 13.20 -18.31 8.25
N ALA A 62 12.53 -17.84 9.31
CA ALA A 62 11.74 -16.62 9.27
C ALA A 62 11.85 -15.83 10.57
N ILE A 63 11.67 -14.51 10.47
CA ILE A 63 11.48 -13.64 11.62
C ILE A 63 10.05 -13.12 11.59
N VAL A 64 9.34 -13.27 12.69
CA VAL A 64 8.00 -12.74 12.88
C VAL A 64 8.05 -11.67 13.95
N PHE A 65 7.50 -10.50 13.67
CA PHE A 65 7.29 -9.44 14.64
C PHE A 65 5.81 -9.41 15.00
N TYR A 66 5.54 -9.39 16.31
CA TYR A 66 4.22 -9.19 16.87
C TYR A 66 4.21 -7.81 17.52
N CYS A 67 3.42 -6.88 17.00
CA CYS A 67 3.44 -5.48 17.41
C CYS A 67 2.06 -5.01 17.86
N HIS A 68 1.98 -4.21 18.93
CA HIS A 68 0.71 -3.65 19.41
C HIS A 68 0.21 -2.46 18.57
N GLN A 69 1.12 -1.82 17.85
CA GLN A 69 0.78 -0.75 16.93
C GLN A 69 1.68 -0.84 15.70
N ILE A 70 1.07 -0.66 14.53
CA ILE A 70 1.77 -0.51 13.26
C ILE A 70 1.44 0.86 12.67
N GLU A 71 2.44 1.49 12.08
CA GLU A 71 2.28 2.66 11.22
C GLU A 71 2.85 2.37 9.84
N PHE A 72 2.06 2.65 8.81
CA PHE A 72 2.45 2.50 7.41
C PHE A 72 2.31 3.83 6.68
N THR A 73 3.44 4.40 6.28
CA THR A 73 3.51 5.74 5.69
C THR A 73 3.91 5.66 4.22
N TRP A 74 3.17 6.35 3.38
CA TRP A 74 3.50 6.62 1.98
C TRP A 74 3.93 8.07 1.85
N ARG A 75 5.05 8.28 1.17
CA ARG A 75 5.62 9.60 0.95
C ARG A 75 5.93 9.80 -0.53
N VAL A 76 5.43 10.87 -1.12
CA VAL A 76 5.88 11.33 -2.42
C VAL A 76 7.24 11.99 -2.23
N LEU A 77 8.27 11.42 -2.84
CA LEU A 77 9.64 11.94 -2.78
C LEU A 77 9.89 12.95 -3.89
N LYS A 78 9.37 12.67 -5.09
CA LYS A 78 9.52 13.50 -6.27
C LYS A 78 8.42 13.19 -7.27
N VAL A 79 7.95 14.20 -7.99
CA VAL A 79 7.05 14.01 -9.14
C VAL A 79 7.73 14.50 -10.41
N THR A 80 7.63 13.74 -11.49
CA THR A 80 8.22 14.07 -12.80
C THR A 80 7.28 13.57 -13.88
N ASP A 81 6.65 14.52 -14.59
CA ASP A 81 5.64 14.24 -15.61
C ASP A 81 4.47 13.39 -15.08
N ASP A 82 4.29 12.19 -15.62
CA ASP A 82 3.27 11.22 -15.24
C ASP A 82 3.76 10.17 -14.25
N LYS A 83 4.93 10.39 -13.63
CA LYS A 83 5.54 9.46 -12.68
C LYS A 83 5.83 10.13 -11.35
N ALA A 84 5.70 9.35 -10.28
CA ALA A 84 6.12 9.74 -8.96
C ALA A 84 7.13 8.76 -8.38
N GLN A 85 8.21 9.28 -7.81
CA GLN A 85 9.07 8.50 -6.94
C GLN A 85 8.44 8.49 -5.54
N MET A 86 8.14 7.29 -5.06
CA MET A 86 7.48 7.04 -3.79
C MET A 86 8.46 6.43 -2.79
N GLY A 87 8.30 6.80 -1.53
CA GLY A 87 8.94 6.16 -0.39
C GLY A 87 7.86 5.57 0.51
N VAL A 88 8.10 4.36 0.99
CA VAL A 88 7.24 3.70 1.98
C VAL A 88 8.02 3.36 3.23
N LEU A 89 7.34 3.46 4.38
CA LEU A 89 7.91 3.22 5.69
C LEU A 89 6.89 2.45 6.53
N LEU A 90 7.25 1.25 6.95
CA LEU A 90 6.52 0.41 7.89
C LEU A 90 7.23 0.44 9.24
N GLN A 91 6.52 0.86 10.28
CA GLN A 91 7.01 0.92 11.65
C GLN A 91 6.14 0.09 12.57
N GLY A 92 6.75 -0.68 13.45
CA GLY A 92 6.07 -1.43 14.50
C GLY A 92 6.53 -0.96 15.87
N PHE A 93 5.60 -0.82 16.80
CA PHE A 93 5.83 -0.32 18.14
C PHE A 93 5.49 -1.37 19.19
N SER A 94 6.28 -1.40 20.27
CA SER A 94 6.15 -2.38 21.35
C SER A 94 6.12 -3.82 20.82
N CYS A 95 7.12 -4.15 19.99
CA CYS A 95 7.14 -5.42 19.26
C CYS A 95 7.88 -6.52 20.02
N THR A 96 7.37 -7.73 19.87
CA THR A 96 8.08 -8.96 20.21
C THR A 96 8.58 -9.61 18.93
N ARG A 97 9.87 -9.96 18.87
CA ARG A 97 10.48 -10.65 17.73
C ARG A 97 10.59 -12.12 18.02
N LYS A 98 10.05 -12.92 17.11
CA LYS A 98 10.14 -14.38 17.12
C LYS A 98 10.91 -14.86 15.89
N LYS A 99 12.13 -15.34 16.08
CA LYS A 99 12.87 -16.07 15.06
C LYS A 99 12.41 -17.52 15.05
N TRP A 100 12.07 -18.05 13.88
CA TRP A 100 11.69 -19.42 13.64
C TRP A 100 12.70 -20.09 12.72
N ASP A 101 13.12 -21.28 13.10
CA ASP A 101 14.02 -22.15 12.34
C ASP A 101 13.41 -23.56 12.24
N VAL A 102 13.38 -24.13 11.04
CA VAL A 102 13.02 -25.52 10.80
C VAL A 102 14.30 -26.33 10.59
N LEU A 103 14.50 -27.32 11.46
CA LEU A 103 15.68 -28.17 11.49
C LEU A 103 15.36 -29.56 10.96
N ASP A 104 16.35 -30.20 10.34
CA ASP A 104 16.29 -31.63 10.07
C ASP A 104 16.25 -32.40 11.40
N GLU A 105 15.58 -33.56 11.42
CA GLU A 105 15.30 -34.30 12.66
C GLU A 105 16.56 -34.64 13.45
N ASP A 106 17.60 -35.13 12.78
CA ASP A 106 18.85 -35.55 13.43
C ASP A 106 19.52 -34.37 14.18
N ILE A 107 19.55 -33.20 13.54
CA ILE A 107 20.10 -31.97 14.14
C ILE A 107 19.24 -31.52 15.31
N ALA A 108 17.93 -31.60 15.18
CA ALA A 108 17.00 -31.24 16.24
C ALA A 108 17.13 -32.17 17.45
N ARG A 109 17.31 -33.48 17.21
CA ARG A 109 17.51 -34.48 18.27
C ARG A 109 18.84 -34.27 18.98
N GLU A 110 19.92 -34.01 18.25
CA GLU A 110 21.22 -33.67 18.84
C GLU A 110 21.12 -32.42 19.74
N LEU A 111 20.46 -31.36 19.25
CA LEU A 111 20.26 -30.14 20.02
C LEU A 111 19.37 -30.36 21.26
N LEU A 112 18.29 -31.13 21.11
CA LEU A 112 17.39 -31.47 22.21
C LEU A 112 18.09 -32.31 23.27
N GLN A 113 18.92 -33.27 22.87
CA GLN A 113 19.73 -34.08 23.79
C GLN A 113 20.66 -33.17 24.61
N GLY A 114 21.29 -32.16 24.00
CA GLY A 114 22.08 -31.18 24.73
C GLY A 114 21.30 -30.41 25.80
N TYR A 115 20.03 -30.07 25.54
CA TYR A 115 19.15 -29.48 26.55
C TYR A 115 18.73 -30.48 27.64
N GLN A 116 18.40 -31.72 27.25
CA GLN A 116 18.02 -32.79 28.18
C GLN A 116 19.16 -33.11 29.17
N GLU A 117 20.39 -33.21 28.68
CA GLU A 117 21.59 -33.43 29.50
C GLU A 117 21.81 -32.27 30.48
N ARG A 118 21.64 -31.01 30.03
CA ARG A 118 21.80 -29.82 30.88
C ARG A 118 20.88 -29.83 32.11
N TYR A 119 19.66 -30.35 31.96
CA TYR A 119 18.66 -30.39 33.02
C TYR A 119 18.48 -31.79 33.65
N ASN A 120 19.45 -32.69 33.43
CA ASN A 120 19.45 -34.06 33.97
C ASN A 120 18.15 -34.85 33.65
N PHE A 121 17.59 -34.67 32.45
CA PHE A 121 16.41 -35.40 32.01
C PHE A 121 16.76 -36.87 31.73
N THR A 122 16.09 -37.81 32.40
CA THR A 122 16.37 -39.25 32.29
C THR A 122 15.32 -40.03 31.51
N GLY A 123 14.42 -39.34 30.79
CA GLY A 123 13.28 -39.94 30.08
C GLY A 123 11.99 -40.02 30.92
N GLY A 124 10.88 -40.33 30.24
CA GLY A 124 9.55 -40.39 30.84
C GLY A 124 8.73 -39.11 30.67
N GLY A 125 7.98 -38.72 31.71
CA GLY A 125 7.19 -37.48 31.69
C GLY A 125 8.05 -36.23 31.66
N CYS A 126 7.47 -35.09 31.27
CA CYS A 126 8.18 -33.82 31.26
C CYS A 126 8.66 -33.42 32.67
N ILE A 127 9.83 -32.81 32.74
CA ILE A 127 10.33 -32.13 33.95
C ILE A 127 10.16 -30.62 33.78
N THR A 128 9.80 -29.95 34.88
CA THR A 128 9.73 -28.49 34.94
C THR A 128 10.69 -28.00 36.03
N VAL A 129 11.57 -27.07 35.67
CA VAL A 129 12.50 -26.40 36.58
C VAL A 129 12.06 -24.94 36.67
N GLU A 130 11.52 -24.56 37.82
CA GLU A 130 11.08 -23.19 38.10
C GLU A 130 12.11 -22.49 38.99
N SER A 131 12.43 -21.25 38.66
CA SER A 131 13.27 -20.36 39.44
C SER A 131 12.67 -18.96 39.43
N GLU A 132 13.23 -18.04 40.21
CA GLU A 132 12.74 -16.65 40.24
C GLU A 132 12.83 -15.93 38.88
N THR A 133 13.71 -16.38 37.97
CA THR A 133 14.03 -15.67 36.73
C THR A 133 13.81 -16.48 35.45
N ILE A 134 13.79 -17.80 35.57
CA ILE A 134 13.73 -18.75 34.45
C ILE A 134 12.79 -19.90 34.79
N ASN A 135 11.90 -20.22 33.85
CA ASN A 135 11.09 -21.43 33.84
C ASN A 135 11.49 -22.30 32.65
N VAL A 136 11.87 -23.55 32.93
CA VAL A 136 12.28 -24.50 31.90
C VAL A 136 11.37 -25.70 31.95
N THR A 137 10.90 -26.15 30.79
CA THR A 137 10.21 -27.43 30.64
C THR A 137 10.96 -28.28 29.63
N VAL A 138 11.30 -29.51 30.02
CA VAL A 138 12.00 -30.47 29.16
C VAL A 138 11.18 -31.75 29.11
N CYS A 139 10.90 -32.23 27.90
CA CYS A 139 10.19 -33.45 27.60
C CYS A 139 11.03 -34.33 26.66
N GLU A 140 10.52 -35.51 26.33
CA GLU A 140 11.17 -36.44 25.39
C GLU A 140 11.40 -35.81 24.01
N ASP A 141 10.40 -35.12 23.46
CA ASP A 141 10.44 -34.51 22.12
C ASP A 141 10.37 -32.98 22.12
N SER A 142 10.54 -32.32 23.28
CA SER A 142 10.48 -30.86 23.33
C SER A 142 11.26 -30.22 24.47
N TYR A 143 11.69 -28.98 24.25
CA TYR A 143 12.32 -28.07 25.18
C TYR A 143 11.61 -26.72 25.14
N MET A 144 11.42 -26.09 26.30
CA MET A 144 10.99 -24.69 26.40
C MET A 144 11.71 -24.02 27.56
N GLU A 145 12.23 -22.82 27.32
CA GLU A 145 12.81 -21.93 28.33
C GLU A 145 12.11 -20.59 28.24
N GLN A 146 11.71 -20.03 29.37
CA GLN A 146 11.02 -18.75 29.44
C GLN A 146 11.56 -17.90 30.58
N THR A 147 11.81 -16.64 30.28
CA THR A 147 12.10 -15.56 31.24
C THR A 147 11.07 -14.45 31.07
N GLU A 148 11.20 -13.36 31.82
CA GLU A 148 10.36 -12.17 31.65
C GLU A 148 10.49 -11.51 30.26
N ARG A 149 11.60 -11.72 29.54
CA ARG A 149 11.91 -10.99 28.30
C ARG A 149 12.22 -11.88 27.10
N TYR A 150 12.33 -13.18 27.33
CA TYR A 150 12.81 -14.15 26.35
C TYR A 150 12.07 -15.46 26.49
N ARG A 151 11.80 -16.10 25.36
CA ARG A 151 11.29 -17.46 25.30
C ARG A 151 11.96 -18.23 24.18
N ALA A 152 12.60 -19.35 24.50
CA ALA A 152 13.09 -20.32 23.54
C ALA A 152 12.17 -21.55 23.57
N ALA A 153 11.94 -22.18 22.43
CA ALA A 153 11.44 -23.54 22.42
C ALA A 153 11.96 -24.32 21.23
N LEU A 154 12.17 -25.62 21.43
CA LEU A 154 12.47 -26.60 20.40
C LEU A 154 11.44 -27.71 20.53
N GLY A 155 10.73 -28.05 19.47
CA GLY A 155 9.84 -29.22 19.42
C GLY A 155 10.16 -30.09 18.23
N ILE A 156 10.11 -31.40 18.38
CA ILE A 156 10.27 -32.36 17.28
C ILE A 156 8.91 -32.99 16.99
N ALA A 157 8.41 -32.79 15.77
CA ALA A 157 7.14 -33.33 15.33
C ALA A 157 7.22 -33.68 13.85
N GLU A 158 6.54 -34.75 13.45
CA GLU A 158 6.41 -35.15 12.03
C GLU A 158 7.76 -35.27 11.30
N GLY A 159 8.80 -35.70 12.01
CA GLY A 159 10.15 -35.85 11.46
C GLY A 159 10.90 -34.54 11.20
N ARG A 160 10.54 -33.44 11.90
CA ARG A 160 11.21 -32.15 11.82
C ARG A 160 11.35 -31.49 13.19
N GLY A 161 12.42 -30.72 13.36
CA GLY A 161 12.59 -29.83 14.51
C GLY A 161 12.04 -28.44 14.22
N HIS A 162 11.34 -27.86 15.18
CA HIS A 162 10.85 -26.50 15.16
C HIS A 162 11.47 -25.74 16.32
N LEU A 163 12.47 -24.91 16.00
CA LEU A 163 13.12 -24.04 16.96
C LEU A 163 12.52 -22.64 16.83
N PHE A 164 12.16 -22.03 17.95
CA PHE A 164 11.89 -20.60 17.97
C PHE A 164 12.57 -19.89 19.14
N ASN A 165 12.94 -18.65 18.89
CA ASN A 165 13.49 -17.73 19.86
C ASN A 165 12.68 -16.43 19.81
N GLU A 166 12.01 -16.12 20.90
CA GLU A 166 11.16 -14.97 21.08
C GLU A 166 11.82 -14.00 22.06
N SER A 167 11.93 -12.73 21.70
CA SER A 167 12.48 -11.69 22.56
C SER A 167 11.77 -10.36 22.37
N TYR A 168 11.61 -9.65 23.48
CA TYR A 168 11.13 -8.27 23.44
C TYR A 168 12.17 -7.36 22.76
N ILE A 169 11.74 -6.55 21.79
CA ILE A 169 12.59 -5.53 21.17
C ILE A 169 12.24 -4.16 21.75
N PRO A 170 13.17 -3.48 22.44
CA PRO A 170 12.93 -2.13 22.95
C PRO A 170 12.90 -1.07 21.86
N GLU A 171 13.55 -1.34 20.72
CA GLU A 171 13.55 -0.49 19.54
C GLU A 171 12.33 -0.75 18.65
N ASN A 172 11.88 0.28 17.95
CA ASN A 172 10.79 0.14 16.98
C ASN A 172 11.25 -0.69 15.79
N PHE A 173 10.43 -1.66 15.38
CA PHE A 173 10.61 -2.33 14.10
C PHE A 173 10.51 -1.28 12.98
N THR A 174 11.41 -1.32 12.00
CA THR A 174 11.34 -0.44 10.83
C THR A 174 11.76 -1.17 9.56
N ARG A 175 10.97 -1.00 8.51
CA ARG A 175 11.29 -1.35 7.13
C ARG A 175 10.88 -0.22 6.21
N SER A 176 11.66 -0.02 5.16
CA SER A 176 11.38 1.03 4.17
C SER A 176 11.79 0.56 2.79
N GLY A 177 11.20 1.16 1.78
CA GLY A 177 11.64 1.00 0.42
C GLY A 177 11.16 2.14 -0.46
N THR A 178 11.59 2.12 -1.71
CA THR A 178 11.22 3.13 -2.70
C THR A 178 10.78 2.46 -3.99
N PHE A 179 9.90 3.12 -4.72
CA PHE A 179 9.41 2.65 -6.00
C PHE A 179 9.00 3.82 -6.88
N GLU A 180 8.79 3.54 -8.16
CA GLU A 180 8.21 4.48 -9.11
C GLU A 180 6.74 4.12 -9.33
N LEU A 181 5.89 5.13 -9.34
CA LEU A 181 4.45 5.02 -9.53
C LEU A 181 4.08 5.75 -10.82
N ASP A 182 3.45 5.05 -11.74
CA ASP A 182 2.79 5.68 -12.88
C ASP A 182 1.44 6.27 -12.42
N LEU A 183 1.33 7.59 -12.49
CA LEU A 183 0.16 8.33 -12.01
C LEU A 183 -1.06 8.18 -12.92
N LYS A 184 -0.89 7.73 -14.17
CA LYS A 184 -1.99 7.50 -15.11
C LYS A 184 -2.57 6.11 -14.98
N THR A 185 -1.71 5.10 -14.86
CA THR A 185 -2.13 3.69 -14.86
C THR A 185 -2.22 3.10 -13.46
N GLY A 186 -1.66 3.78 -12.46
CA GLY A 186 -1.46 3.27 -11.11
C GLY A 186 -0.41 2.17 -11.01
N ASP A 187 0.36 1.90 -12.06
CA ASP A 187 1.38 0.84 -12.04
C ASP A 187 2.54 1.19 -11.09
N ILE A 188 2.97 0.19 -10.33
CA ILE A 188 4.08 0.27 -9.38
C ILE A 188 5.27 -0.44 -10.02
N TYR A 189 6.39 0.28 -10.12
CA TYR A 189 7.64 -0.21 -10.69
C TYR A 189 8.75 -0.22 -9.63
N VAL A 190 9.44 -1.34 -9.54
CA VAL A 190 10.61 -1.52 -8.68
C VAL A 190 11.79 -1.84 -9.58
N ASN A 191 12.82 -0.99 -9.55
CA ASN A 191 13.97 -1.11 -10.47
C ASN A 191 13.56 -1.22 -11.95
N GLY A 192 12.50 -0.51 -12.35
CA GLY A 192 11.96 -0.50 -13.71
C GLY A 192 11.06 -1.68 -14.09
N SER A 193 10.87 -2.66 -13.20
CA SER A 193 9.98 -3.82 -13.44
C SER A 193 8.62 -3.60 -12.77
N PRO A 194 7.49 -3.87 -13.47
CA PRO A 194 6.17 -3.75 -12.86
C PRO A 194 5.95 -4.85 -11.82
N VAL A 195 5.52 -4.47 -10.61
CA VAL A 195 5.27 -5.41 -9.49
C VAL A 195 3.80 -5.48 -9.09
N GLY A 196 2.98 -4.53 -9.54
CA GLY A 196 1.56 -4.49 -9.25
C GLY A 196 0.98 -3.11 -9.51
N LYS A 197 -0.21 -2.87 -8.99
CA LYS A 197 -0.93 -1.61 -9.11
C LYS A 197 -1.26 -1.03 -7.74
N ASN A 198 -1.30 0.29 -7.70
CA ASN A 198 -1.85 1.02 -6.59
C ASN A 198 -3.34 0.75 -6.45
N PHE A 199 -3.76 0.47 -5.22
CA PHE A 199 -5.15 0.28 -4.83
C PHE A 199 -5.59 1.29 -3.76
N LEU A 200 -4.70 2.17 -3.28
CA LEU A 200 -5.02 3.09 -2.19
C LEU A 200 -5.81 4.33 -2.61
N TRP A 201 -5.94 4.58 -3.91
CA TRP A 201 -6.86 5.58 -4.44
C TRP A 201 -7.27 5.23 -5.86
N ALA A 202 -8.45 5.72 -6.24
CA ALA A 202 -8.95 5.62 -7.61
C ALA A 202 -9.85 6.82 -7.92
N GLU A 203 -9.68 7.41 -9.11
CA GLU A 203 -10.56 8.50 -9.57
C GLU A 203 -11.99 8.02 -9.82
N ASN A 204 -12.14 6.74 -10.20
CA ASN A 204 -13.44 6.12 -10.44
C ASN A 204 -13.50 4.73 -9.80
N PRO A 205 -13.76 4.66 -8.48
CA PRO A 205 -13.81 3.39 -7.76
C PRO A 205 -14.84 2.40 -8.33
N ALA A 206 -15.94 2.90 -8.91
CA ALA A 206 -17.00 2.06 -9.49
C ALA A 206 -16.53 1.18 -10.66
N ASN A 207 -15.44 1.56 -11.34
CA ASN A 207 -14.92 0.87 -12.52
C ASN A 207 -13.67 0.03 -12.23
N MET A 208 -13.46 -0.41 -10.99
CA MET A 208 -12.28 -1.19 -10.60
C MET A 208 -12.46 -2.71 -10.77
N THR A 209 -13.66 -3.20 -11.10
CA THR A 209 -13.89 -4.64 -11.32
C THR A 209 -12.97 -5.19 -12.41
N GLY A 210 -12.28 -6.29 -12.13
CA GLY A 210 -11.32 -6.92 -13.01
C GLY A 210 -9.90 -6.34 -12.92
N LEU A 211 -9.69 -5.27 -12.15
CA LEU A 211 -8.35 -4.72 -11.91
C LEU A 211 -7.50 -5.73 -11.15
N GLU A 212 -6.36 -6.11 -11.73
CA GLU A 212 -5.35 -6.94 -11.09
C GLU A 212 -4.38 -6.05 -10.28
N ILE A 213 -4.39 -6.21 -8.96
CA ILE A 213 -3.59 -5.42 -8.01
C ILE A 213 -2.16 -5.98 -7.93
N LEU A 214 -2.04 -7.30 -7.92
CA LEU A 214 -0.80 -8.05 -8.03
C LEU A 214 -1.11 -9.39 -8.68
N SER A 215 -0.10 -10.11 -9.16
CA SER A 215 -0.31 -11.33 -9.95
C SER A 215 -1.23 -12.33 -9.24
N GLY A 216 -2.38 -12.63 -9.85
CA GLY A 216 -3.40 -13.54 -9.32
C GLY A 216 -4.37 -12.93 -8.31
N LEU A 217 -4.19 -11.67 -7.91
CA LEU A 217 -5.13 -10.91 -7.06
C LEU A 217 -5.83 -9.84 -7.87
N LYS A 218 -7.13 -10.01 -8.07
CA LYS A 218 -8.00 -9.11 -8.81
C LYS A 218 -9.21 -8.69 -8.00
N ILE A 219 -9.71 -7.50 -8.28
CA ILE A 219 -11.00 -7.03 -7.76
C ILE A 219 -12.12 -7.78 -8.48
N GLU A 220 -12.91 -8.56 -7.74
CA GLU A 220 -14.03 -9.36 -8.26
C GLU A 220 -15.35 -8.62 -8.22
N ASP A 221 -15.59 -7.85 -7.15
CA ASP A 221 -16.86 -7.16 -6.92
C ASP A 221 -16.57 -5.74 -6.45
N VAL A 222 -17.34 -4.79 -6.98
CA VAL A 222 -17.37 -3.40 -6.51
C VAL A 222 -18.83 -3.03 -6.34
N ARG A 223 -19.19 -2.58 -5.15
CA ARG A 223 -20.54 -2.11 -4.87
C ARG A 223 -20.56 -0.87 -4.01
N GLU A 224 -21.52 -0.01 -4.27
CA GLU A 224 -21.82 1.12 -3.41
C GLU A 224 -22.51 0.62 -2.14
N ILE A 225 -22.02 1.04 -0.99
CA ILE A 225 -22.62 0.79 0.31
C ILE A 225 -23.05 2.12 0.92
N ASN A 226 -24.27 2.12 1.45
CA ASN A 226 -24.78 3.25 2.21
C ASN A 226 -24.40 3.05 3.68
N SER A 227 -23.11 3.10 4.01
CA SER A 227 -22.60 2.99 5.39
C SER A 227 -21.45 3.98 5.55
N THR A 228 -21.25 4.48 6.77
CA THR A 228 -20.08 5.30 7.10
C THR A 228 -18.93 4.37 7.52
N ILE A 229 -17.71 4.60 7.04
CA ILE A 229 -16.51 3.90 7.54
C ILE A 229 -15.76 4.84 8.49
N LEU A 230 -15.50 4.35 9.69
CA LEU A 230 -14.74 5.08 10.71
C LEU A 230 -13.25 5.10 10.36
N THR A 231 -12.58 6.25 10.56
CA THR A 231 -11.12 6.38 10.42
C THR A 231 -10.51 7.25 11.52
N TYR A 232 -9.18 7.36 11.56
CA TYR A 232 -8.50 8.32 12.45
C TYR A 232 -8.38 9.71 11.83
N TYR A 233 -8.42 9.82 10.50
CA TYR A 233 -8.35 11.09 9.77
C TYR A 233 -9.70 11.85 9.76
N GLY A 234 -10.79 11.09 9.66
CA GLY A 234 -12.17 11.58 9.54
C GLY A 234 -13.07 10.50 8.93
N ASP A 235 -14.33 10.44 9.34
CA ASP A 235 -15.28 9.43 8.87
C ASP A 235 -15.47 9.55 7.35
N PHE A 236 -15.34 8.42 6.64
CA PHE A 236 -15.76 8.34 5.24
C PHE A 236 -17.28 8.24 5.25
N ASN A 237 -17.95 9.26 4.72
CA ASN A 237 -19.41 9.33 4.75
C ASN A 237 -20.00 8.62 3.55
N ALA A 238 -21.17 8.00 3.75
CA ALA A 238 -21.90 7.38 2.67
C ALA A 238 -22.27 8.39 1.55
N PRO A 239 -22.32 7.96 0.28
CA PRO A 239 -22.05 6.60 -0.20
C PRO A 239 -20.55 6.28 -0.36
N ILE A 240 -20.20 5.01 -0.16
CA ILE A 240 -18.80 4.51 -0.23
C ILE A 240 -18.76 3.32 -1.19
N TYR A 241 -17.71 3.22 -1.99
CA TYR A 241 -17.49 2.05 -2.83
C TYR A 241 -16.69 1.00 -2.08
N MET A 242 -17.26 -0.18 -1.91
CA MET A 242 -16.57 -1.33 -1.36
C MET A 242 -16.12 -2.24 -2.50
N ALA A 243 -14.81 -2.41 -2.64
CA ALA A 243 -14.19 -3.34 -3.58
C ALA A 243 -13.72 -4.59 -2.83
N GLN A 244 -13.98 -5.76 -3.39
CA GLN A 244 -13.60 -7.05 -2.82
C GLN A 244 -12.77 -7.85 -3.83
N THR A 245 -11.68 -8.46 -3.37
CA THR A 245 -10.83 -9.29 -4.23
C THR A 245 -11.30 -10.74 -4.35
N ASN A 246 -10.70 -11.48 -5.27
CA ASN A 246 -10.73 -12.94 -5.25
C ASN A 246 -10.02 -13.50 -4.01
N MET A 247 -10.36 -14.75 -3.67
CA MET A 247 -9.67 -15.50 -2.63
C MET A 247 -8.25 -15.82 -3.11
N ILE A 248 -7.26 -15.54 -2.27
CA ILE A 248 -5.86 -15.87 -2.52
C ILE A 248 -5.26 -16.47 -1.23
N SER A 249 -4.27 -17.35 -1.39
CA SER A 249 -3.59 -18.02 -0.29
C SER A 249 -2.15 -17.53 -0.21
N VAL A 250 -1.73 -17.06 0.97
CA VAL A 250 -0.32 -16.89 1.31
C VAL A 250 0.16 -18.18 1.96
N SER A 251 0.73 -19.07 1.16
CA SER A 251 1.32 -20.33 1.64
C SER A 251 2.32 -20.10 2.77
N ASP A 252 3.05 -18.98 2.74
CA ASP A 252 4.09 -18.68 3.72
C ASP A 252 3.54 -18.41 5.12
N ILE A 253 2.31 -17.91 5.29
CA ILE A 253 1.69 -17.69 6.62
C ILE A 253 0.45 -18.55 6.85
N GLY A 254 0.12 -19.46 5.93
CA GLY A 254 -1.05 -20.32 6.03
C GLY A 254 -2.38 -19.56 6.04
N LEU A 255 -2.38 -18.31 5.55
CA LEU A 255 -3.60 -17.49 5.48
C LEU A 255 -4.20 -17.57 4.09
N SER A 256 -5.51 -17.78 4.03
CA SER A 256 -6.30 -17.59 2.81
C SER A 256 -7.36 -16.55 3.10
N GLY A 257 -7.48 -15.56 2.23
CA GLY A 257 -8.37 -14.43 2.47
C GLY A 257 -8.74 -13.69 1.21
N LYS A 258 -9.71 -12.79 1.37
CA LYS A 258 -10.04 -11.75 0.41
C LYS A 258 -9.69 -10.41 1.04
N ASP A 259 -9.22 -9.48 0.24
CA ASP A 259 -9.07 -8.10 0.67
C ASP A 259 -10.36 -7.34 0.39
N LEU A 260 -10.65 -6.40 1.29
CA LEU A 260 -11.72 -5.43 1.15
C LEU A 260 -11.10 -4.04 1.17
N PHE A 261 -11.48 -3.22 0.20
CA PHE A 261 -11.10 -1.81 0.12
C PHE A 261 -12.36 -0.95 0.17
N PHE A 262 -12.33 0.13 0.94
CA PHE A 262 -13.40 1.11 1.00
C PHE A 262 -12.91 2.43 0.44
N TYR A 263 -13.47 2.83 -0.69
CA TYR A 263 -13.18 4.11 -1.32
C TYR A 263 -14.26 5.11 -0.93
N ASP A 264 -13.85 6.20 -0.29
CA ASP A 264 -14.70 7.39 -0.18
C ASP A 264 -14.95 7.92 -1.60
N GLY A 265 -16.21 8.01 -2.03
CA GLY A 265 -16.54 8.48 -3.38
C GLY A 265 -16.18 9.95 -3.63
N SER A 266 -16.01 10.75 -2.58
CA SER A 266 -15.69 12.18 -2.70
C SER A 266 -14.20 12.46 -2.84
N SER A 267 -13.37 11.74 -2.09
CA SER A 267 -11.91 11.82 -2.19
C SER A 267 -11.31 10.75 -3.10
N GLY A 268 -11.98 9.64 -3.36
CA GLY A 268 -11.37 8.49 -4.03
C GLY A 268 -10.28 7.79 -3.21
N LEU A 269 -10.11 8.13 -1.92
CA LEU A 269 -9.16 7.47 -1.02
C LEU A 269 -9.70 6.14 -0.52
N ALA A 270 -8.81 5.16 -0.43
CA ALA A 270 -9.13 3.83 0.05
C ALA A 270 -8.68 3.60 1.50
N ILE A 271 -9.47 2.85 2.26
CA ILE A 271 -9.02 2.14 3.46
C ILE A 271 -9.00 0.65 3.12
N SER A 272 -7.97 -0.08 3.54
CA SER A 272 -7.93 -1.53 3.41
C SER A 272 -8.40 -2.17 4.71
N LEU A 273 -9.51 -2.91 4.65
CA LEU A 273 -10.07 -3.66 5.77
C LEU A 273 -9.12 -4.80 6.14
N PHE A 274 -8.53 -5.48 5.17
CA PHE A 274 -7.55 -6.54 5.41
C PHE A 274 -6.47 -6.38 4.35
N MET A 275 -5.20 -6.22 4.77
CA MET A 275 -4.08 -6.00 3.84
C MET A 275 -2.98 -7.08 3.90
N PRO A 276 -3.30 -8.38 3.99
CA PRO A 276 -2.29 -9.44 3.86
C PRO A 276 -1.60 -9.39 2.48
N PHE A 277 -2.24 -8.83 1.45
CA PHE A 277 -1.71 -8.78 0.09
C PHE A 277 -1.42 -7.33 -0.32
N SER A 278 -0.19 -7.06 -0.70
CA SER A 278 0.21 -5.78 -1.28
C SER A 278 1.49 -5.95 -2.08
N PRO A 279 1.61 -5.38 -3.29
CA PRO A 279 2.87 -5.35 -4.02
C PRO A 279 3.99 -4.63 -3.24
N LEU A 280 3.65 -3.88 -2.20
CA LEU A 280 4.62 -3.15 -1.38
C LEU A 280 5.31 -3.98 -0.30
N TRP A 281 4.76 -5.14 0.04
CA TRP A 281 5.37 -6.02 1.05
C TRP A 281 6.75 -6.50 0.58
N GLU A 282 6.84 -6.92 -0.69
CA GLU A 282 8.11 -7.33 -1.29
C GLU A 282 9.16 -6.21 -1.27
N ILE A 283 8.74 -4.97 -1.57
CA ILE A 283 9.60 -3.77 -1.59
C ILE A 283 10.24 -3.51 -0.22
N MET A 284 9.56 -3.90 0.86
CA MET A 284 10.03 -3.73 2.24
C MET A 284 10.66 -5.01 2.80
N GLY A 285 10.81 -6.07 2.01
CA GLY A 285 11.30 -7.37 2.46
C GLY A 285 10.37 -8.06 3.47
N VAL A 286 9.07 -7.77 3.38
CA VAL A 286 8.01 -8.39 4.19
C VAL A 286 7.36 -9.49 3.35
N SER A 287 7.34 -10.72 3.87
CA SER A 287 6.76 -11.87 3.17
C SER A 287 5.29 -12.10 3.51
N GLY A 288 4.76 -11.41 4.52
CA GLY A 288 3.35 -11.50 4.88
C GLY A 288 3.03 -10.66 6.10
N THR A 289 1.78 -10.24 6.19
CA THR A 289 1.26 -9.50 7.35
C THR A 289 -0.11 -10.04 7.75
N SER A 290 -0.46 -9.85 9.02
CA SER A 290 -1.83 -9.95 9.51
C SER A 290 -2.03 -8.77 10.43
N ILE A 291 -2.77 -7.77 9.95
CA ILE A 291 -2.93 -6.48 10.63
C ILE A 291 -4.41 -6.28 10.89
N ALA A 292 -4.78 -5.83 12.10
CA ALA A 292 -6.15 -5.54 12.49
C ALA A 292 -6.23 -4.43 13.55
N ASP A 293 -6.82 -3.29 13.19
CA ASP A 293 -7.18 -2.27 14.19
C ASP A 293 -8.42 -2.70 14.99
N THR A 294 -8.21 -3.24 16.18
CA THR A 294 -9.30 -3.57 17.12
C THR A 294 -9.61 -2.42 18.06
N TYR A 295 -8.71 -1.44 18.22
CA TYR A 295 -8.91 -0.29 19.09
C TYR A 295 -10.11 0.57 18.68
N LEU A 296 -10.23 0.96 17.41
CA LEU A 296 -11.38 1.74 16.93
C LEU A 296 -12.69 0.96 17.08
N GLN A 297 -12.66 -0.34 16.81
CA GLN A 297 -13.81 -1.20 16.99
C GLN A 297 -14.27 -1.22 18.46
N MET A 298 -13.34 -1.32 19.40
CA MET A 298 -13.64 -1.25 20.84
C MET A 298 -14.16 0.13 21.24
N LYS A 299 -13.48 1.19 20.81
CA LYS A 299 -13.81 2.59 21.15
C LYS A 299 -15.22 2.98 20.67
N TYR A 300 -15.61 2.52 19.48
CA TYR A 300 -16.89 2.88 18.85
C TYR A 300 -17.89 1.73 18.80
N ARG A 301 -17.71 0.69 19.64
CA ARG A 301 -18.56 -0.52 19.67
C ARG A 301 -20.06 -0.19 19.70
N ASP A 302 -20.45 0.76 20.56
CA ASP A 302 -21.84 1.17 20.70
C ASP A 302 -22.40 1.84 19.45
N GLU A 303 -21.62 2.73 18.81
CA GLU A 303 -22.02 3.39 17.57
C GLU A 303 -22.14 2.39 16.43
N ILE A 304 -21.19 1.46 16.31
CA ILE A 304 -21.21 0.39 15.31
C ILE A 304 -22.46 -0.49 15.45
N GLN A 305 -22.87 -0.80 16.68
CA GLN A 305 -24.05 -1.64 16.93
C GLN A 305 -25.38 -0.89 16.75
N LYS A 306 -25.40 0.43 17.02
CA LYS A 306 -26.64 1.24 17.06
C LYS A 306 -26.85 2.08 15.80
N SER A 307 -25.83 2.23 14.96
CA SER A 307 -25.86 3.08 13.76
C SER A 307 -25.36 2.33 12.54
N ASN A 308 -25.45 2.95 11.37
CA ASN A 308 -24.99 2.40 10.11
C ASN A 308 -23.51 2.71 9.86
N LYS A 309 -22.69 2.45 10.88
CA LYS A 309 -21.23 2.64 10.86
C LYS A 309 -20.56 1.28 10.83
N MET A 310 -19.59 1.11 9.94
CA MET A 310 -18.76 -0.08 9.91
C MET A 310 -17.44 0.18 10.65
N PRO A 311 -16.98 -0.79 11.47
CA PRO A 311 -15.66 -0.72 12.04
C PRO A 311 -14.64 -0.74 10.90
N PRO A 312 -13.55 0.01 11.02
CA PRO A 312 -12.41 -0.29 10.19
C PRO A 312 -11.82 -1.63 10.67
N PHE A 313 -11.17 -2.33 9.77
CA PHE A 313 -10.30 -3.46 10.10
C PHE A 313 -8.96 -3.17 9.41
N GLY A 314 -7.89 -3.84 9.83
CA GLY A 314 -6.59 -3.67 9.16
C GLY A 314 -5.95 -2.31 9.39
N LEU A 315 -5.43 -1.72 8.32
CA LEU A 315 -4.70 -0.46 8.33
C LEU A 315 -5.65 0.70 8.06
N VAL A 316 -5.83 1.57 9.05
CA VAL A 316 -6.82 2.64 9.04
C VAL A 316 -6.17 3.98 8.74
N LEU A 317 -6.75 4.76 7.83
CA LEU A 317 -6.23 6.07 7.46
C LEU A 317 -6.21 7.02 8.67
N ALA A 318 -5.04 7.62 8.93
CA ALA A 318 -4.80 8.53 10.04
C ALA A 318 -4.34 9.92 9.61
N GLU A 319 -3.57 10.02 8.52
CA GLU A 319 -3.14 11.30 7.99
C GLU A 319 -3.11 11.22 6.46
N THR A 320 -3.48 12.30 5.79
CA THR A 320 -3.25 12.48 4.36
C THR A 320 -3.12 13.96 4.03
N ASN A 321 -2.28 14.28 3.06
CA ASN A 321 -2.11 15.65 2.54
C ASN A 321 -2.95 15.91 1.28
N ILE A 322 -3.80 14.94 0.89
CA ILE A 322 -4.51 14.97 -0.37
C ILE A 322 -5.73 15.87 -0.23
N ASP A 323 -5.86 16.80 -1.17
CA ASP A 323 -6.95 17.75 -1.22
C ASP A 323 -7.70 17.57 -2.55
N PHE A 324 -8.75 16.75 -2.54
CA PHE A 324 -9.63 16.57 -3.70
C PHE A 324 -10.63 17.72 -3.89
N THR A 325 -10.67 18.68 -2.96
CA THR A 325 -11.70 19.73 -2.93
C THR A 325 -11.35 20.95 -3.77
N LYS A 326 -10.13 21.02 -4.32
CA LYS A 326 -9.68 22.14 -5.13
C LYS A 326 -9.14 21.65 -6.47
N PRO A 327 -9.95 21.58 -7.54
CA PRO A 327 -9.36 21.56 -8.87
C PRO A 327 -8.38 22.73 -8.91
N ALA A 328 -7.10 22.47 -9.18
CA ALA A 328 -6.17 23.55 -9.40
C ALA A 328 -6.83 24.47 -10.42
N GLU A 329 -6.99 25.75 -10.06
CA GLU A 329 -7.22 26.77 -11.06
C GLU A 329 -6.10 26.55 -12.07
N LEU A 330 -6.46 25.97 -13.22
CA LEU A 330 -5.53 25.86 -14.33
C LEU A 330 -4.96 27.28 -14.43
N PRO A 331 -3.62 27.45 -14.49
CA PRO A 331 -3.11 28.76 -14.86
C PRO A 331 -3.92 29.18 -16.09
N GLU A 332 -4.41 30.42 -16.14
CA GLU A 332 -5.08 30.96 -17.32
C GLU A 332 -4.09 30.95 -18.50
N GLU A 333 -3.74 29.77 -18.99
CA GLU A 333 -3.20 29.47 -20.29
C GLU A 333 -4.38 29.42 -21.26
N GLY A 334 -5.26 30.42 -21.15
CA GLY A 334 -5.85 30.95 -22.37
C GLY A 334 -4.69 31.29 -23.32
N PRO A 335 -4.90 31.16 -24.64
CA PRO A 335 -3.84 31.43 -25.62
C PRO A 335 -3.16 32.75 -25.24
N SER A 336 -1.82 32.74 -25.10
CA SER A 336 -1.09 33.89 -24.56
C SER A 336 -1.58 35.16 -25.25
N LYS A 337 -1.67 36.30 -24.54
CA LYS A 337 -2.13 37.56 -25.15
C LYS A 337 -1.40 37.84 -26.46
N THR A 338 -0.13 37.43 -26.55
CA THR A 338 0.71 37.45 -27.75
C THR A 338 0.19 36.53 -28.87
N ALA A 339 -0.21 35.30 -28.57
CA ALA A 339 -0.81 34.37 -29.53
C ALA A 339 -2.18 34.85 -30.04
N VAL A 340 -3.03 35.39 -29.16
CA VAL A 340 -4.32 35.99 -29.55
C VAL A 340 -4.10 37.23 -30.43
N LEU A 341 -3.19 38.12 -30.04
CA LEU A 341 -2.83 39.30 -30.84
C LEU A 341 -2.22 38.91 -32.19
N ALA A 342 -1.39 37.87 -32.23
CA ALA A 342 -0.84 37.35 -33.48
C ALA A 342 -1.96 36.79 -34.39
N LEU A 343 -2.92 36.04 -33.83
CA LEU A 343 -4.04 35.48 -34.58
C LEU A 343 -4.98 36.56 -35.13
N VAL A 344 -5.31 37.56 -34.31
CA VAL A 344 -6.07 38.75 -34.72
C VAL A 344 -5.30 39.52 -35.79
N GLY A 345 -3.99 39.74 -35.62
CA GLY A 345 -3.14 40.41 -36.60
C GLY A 345 -3.12 39.69 -37.95
N VAL A 346 -2.93 38.37 -37.95
CA VAL A 346 -2.98 37.53 -39.16
C VAL A 346 -4.35 37.61 -39.82
N THR A 347 -5.43 37.57 -39.04
CA THR A 347 -6.81 37.65 -39.55
C THR A 347 -7.09 39.00 -40.18
N VAL A 348 -6.69 40.10 -39.54
CA VAL A 348 -6.83 41.46 -40.07
C VAL A 348 -6.03 41.63 -41.37
N VAL A 349 -4.80 41.12 -41.43
CA VAL A 349 -3.99 41.16 -42.66
C VAL A 349 -4.65 40.36 -43.78
N LEU A 350 -5.16 39.16 -43.50
CA LEU A 350 -5.85 38.34 -44.48
C LEU A 350 -7.14 39.00 -44.99
N VAL A 351 -7.94 39.60 -44.10
CA VAL A 351 -9.16 40.34 -44.46
C VAL A 351 -8.83 41.58 -45.29
N ALA A 352 -7.81 42.36 -44.91
CA ALA A 352 -7.38 43.54 -45.66
C ALA A 352 -6.87 43.17 -47.06
N LEU A 353 -6.10 42.08 -47.18
CA LEU A 353 -5.65 41.55 -48.47
C LEU A 353 -6.81 41.06 -49.33
N PHE A 354 -7.81 40.42 -48.72
CA PHE A 354 -9.02 39.96 -49.40
C PHE A 354 -9.88 41.14 -49.91
N LEU A 355 -10.16 42.13 -49.05
CA LEU A 355 -10.95 43.31 -49.41
C LEU A 355 -10.27 44.19 -50.47
N ARG A 356 -8.93 44.37 -50.37
CA ARG A 356 -8.16 45.09 -51.38
C ARG A 356 -8.23 44.42 -52.75
N ARG A 357 -8.25 43.08 -52.78
CA ARG A 357 -8.40 42.29 -54.00
C ARG A 357 -9.84 42.26 -54.53
N TRP A 358 -10.84 42.53 -53.70
CA TRP A 358 -12.24 42.58 -54.14
C TRP A 358 -12.62 43.94 -54.75
N ARG A 359 -11.90 45.02 -54.38
CA ARG A 359 -12.06 46.37 -54.95
C ARG A 359 -11.22 46.64 -56.21
N SER A 360 -10.29 45.75 -56.57
CA SER A 360 -9.52 45.79 -57.82
C SER A 360 -10.02 44.72 -58.76
#